data_AF-A0A433UGD8-F1
#
_entry.id   AF-A0A433UGD8-F1
#
_cell.length_a   1.000
_cell.length_b   1.000
_cell.length_c   1.000
_cell.angle_alpha   90.00
_cell.angle_beta   90.00
_cell.angle_gamma   90.00
#
_symmetry.space_group_name_H-M   'P 1'
#
loop_
_entity.id
_entity.type
_entity.pdbx_description
1 polymer ?
#
loop_
_entity_poly.entity_id
_entity_poly.type
_entity_poly.pdbx_seq_one_letter_code
_entity_poly.pdbx_strand_id
1 'polypeptide(L)'
;MKVRFQAKEHQIIEEEIFEIEKLVEVVAAYHLSNFYLDVKSISYHLSQISKCPNKEYSRIIVYKPEVIIPMELTITDLSDLEYFLSQHPYSTYHLEIESRAFKMQKEGELQRQLSLR
;
A
#
# COMPACT_ATOMS: atom_id res chain seq x y z
N MET A 1 -7.58 7.27 7.47
CA MET A 1 -7.51 6.15 6.50
C MET A 1 -7.78 4.86 7.26
N LYS A 2 -8.45 3.86 6.66
CA LYS A 2 -8.77 2.61 7.38
C LYS A 2 -7.88 1.48 6.88
N VAL A 3 -7.34 0.70 7.81
CA VAL A 3 -6.55 -0.49 7.51
C VAL A 3 -7.27 -1.71 8.06
N ARG A 4 -7.33 -2.77 7.26
CA ARG A 4 -7.89 -4.05 7.65
C ARG A 4 -6.81 -5.10 7.55
N PHE A 5 -6.55 -5.75 8.67
CA PHE A 5 -5.55 -6.80 8.80
C PHE A 5 -6.26 -8.14 8.94
N GLN A 6 -5.76 -9.17 8.26
CA GLN A 6 -6.22 -10.54 8.46
C GLN A 6 -5.09 -11.33 9.12
N ALA A 7 -5.20 -11.56 10.43
CA ALA A 7 -4.25 -12.41 11.15
C ALA A 7 -4.48 -13.89 10.78
N LYS A 8 -3.44 -14.71 10.93
CA LYS A 8 -3.43 -16.15 10.58
C LYS A 8 -4.55 -16.99 11.24
N GLU A 9 -5.21 -16.46 12.27
CA GLU A 9 -6.24 -17.14 13.05
C GLU A 9 -7.68 -16.69 12.71
N HIS A 10 -7.91 -16.13 11.52
CA HIS A 10 -9.21 -15.57 11.07
C HIS A 10 -9.69 -14.33 11.85
N GLN A 11 -8.85 -13.77 12.71
CA GLN A 11 -9.13 -12.49 13.33
C GLN A 11 -8.91 -11.35 12.33
N ILE A 12 -9.99 -10.63 12.02
CA ILE A 12 -9.92 -9.37 11.31
C ILE A 12 -9.69 -8.27 12.35
N ILE A 13 -8.61 -7.52 12.17
CA ILE A 13 -8.31 -6.33 12.98
C ILE A 13 -8.52 -5.14 12.07
N GLU A 14 -9.31 -4.18 12.51
CA GLU A 14 -9.53 -2.94 11.77
C GLU A 14 -8.99 -1.78 12.61
N GLU A 15 -8.13 -0.98 12.02
CA GLU A 15 -7.58 0.21 12.67
C GLU A 15 -7.69 1.42 11.76
N GLU A 16 -7.92 2.58 12.37
CA GLU A 16 -7.80 3.86 11.68
C GLU A 16 -6.40 4.42 11.91
N ILE A 17 -5.70 4.69 10.82
CA ILE A 17 -4.40 5.34 10.84
C ILE A 17 -4.52 6.77 10.35
N PHE A 18 -3.75 7.64 11.00
CA PHE A 18 -3.64 9.07 10.71
C PHE A 18 -2.24 9.46 10.22
N GLU A 19 -1.26 8.56 10.37
CA GLU A 19 0.13 8.71 9.95
C GLU A 19 0.53 7.46 9.18
N ILE A 20 1.35 7.61 8.13
CA ILE A 20 1.74 6.49 7.28
C ILE A 20 2.73 5.57 8.00
N GLU A 21 3.51 6.10 8.93
CA GLU A 21 4.49 5.38 9.76
C GLU A 21 3.80 4.34 10.64
N LYS A 22 2.61 4.66 11.18
CA LYS A 22 1.79 3.72 11.96
C LYS A 22 1.45 2.45 11.18
N LEU A 23 1.38 2.52 9.85
CA LEU A 23 1.14 1.35 9.03
C LEU A 23 2.27 0.33 9.17
N VAL A 24 3.53 0.77 9.28
CA VAL A 24 4.67 -0.13 9.52
C VAL A 24 4.68 -0.66 10.95
N GLU A 25 4.34 0.17 11.93
CA GLU A 25 4.24 -0.26 13.34
C GLU A 25 3.25 -1.40 13.50
N VAL A 26 2.05 -1.27 12.91
CA VAL A 26 1.00 -2.29 13.02
C VAL A 26 1.38 -3.56 12.26
N VAL A 27 1.92 -3.44 11.05
CA VAL A 27 2.42 -4.60 10.28
C VAL A 27 3.55 -5.31 11.02
N ALA A 28 4.41 -4.56 11.73
CA ALA A 28 5.45 -5.14 12.57
C ALA A 28 4.87 -5.85 13.79
N ALA A 29 3.95 -5.22 14.52
CA ALA A 29 3.33 -5.75 15.73
C ALA A 29 2.61 -7.08 15.48
N TYR A 30 1.91 -7.19 14.35
CA TYR A 30 1.16 -8.40 13.99
C TYR A 30 1.91 -9.36 13.07
N HIS A 31 3.20 -9.11 12.79
CA HIS A 31 4.03 -9.92 11.89
C HIS A 31 3.37 -10.22 10.53
N LEU A 32 2.67 -9.23 9.99
CA LEU A 32 1.89 -9.39 8.76
C LEU A 32 2.78 -9.21 7.53
N SER A 33 2.52 -10.01 6.51
CA SER A 33 3.15 -9.86 5.18
C SER A 33 2.14 -9.37 4.13
N ASN A 34 0.86 -9.39 4.45
CA ASN A 34 -0.21 -8.85 3.63
C ASN A 34 -1.34 -8.26 4.49
N PHE A 35 -2.04 -7.26 3.95
CA PHE A 35 -3.18 -6.59 4.58
C PHE A 35 -3.90 -5.72 3.55
N TYR A 36 -5.04 -5.17 3.93
CA TYR A 36 -5.83 -4.28 3.10
C TYR A 36 -5.77 -2.85 3.61
N LEU A 37 -5.56 -1.91 2.69
CA LEU A 37 -5.61 -0.47 2.93
C LEU A 37 -6.81 0.11 2.19
N ASP A 38 -7.75 0.67 2.94
CA ASP A 38 -8.90 1.34 2.37
C ASP A 38 -8.62 2.84 2.31
N VAL A 39 -8.51 3.33 1.08
CA VAL A 39 -8.33 4.74 0.78
C VAL A 39 -9.62 5.25 0.14
N LYS A 40 -10.37 6.06 0.88
CA LYS A 40 -11.74 6.47 0.52
C LYS A 40 -12.63 5.25 0.28
N SER A 41 -13.14 5.07 -0.94
CA SER A 41 -13.99 3.94 -1.33
C SER A 41 -13.26 2.86 -2.13
N ILE A 42 -11.92 2.89 -2.17
CA ILE A 42 -11.09 1.94 -2.91
C ILE A 42 -10.27 1.12 -1.92
N SER A 43 -10.42 -0.21 -1.99
CA SER A 43 -9.58 -1.14 -1.23
C SER A 43 -8.36 -1.57 -2.04
N TYR A 44 -7.20 -1.50 -1.39
CA TYR A 44 -5.94 -1.95 -1.93
C TYR A 44 -5.40 -3.11 -1.09
N HIS A 45 -5.03 -4.19 -1.73
CA HIS A 45 -4.27 -5.28 -1.12
C HIS A 45 -2.78 -4.94 -1.15
N LEU A 46 -2.15 -4.88 0.01
CA LEU A 46 -0.72 -4.67 0.18
C LEU A 46 -0.06 -6.00 0.49
N SER A 47 1.00 -6.32 -0.25
CA SER A 47 1.86 -7.47 0.00
C SER A 47 3.29 -6.98 0.14
N GLN A 48 3.95 -7.29 1.25
CA GLN A 48 5.37 -6.99 1.44
C GLN A 48 6.20 -7.80 0.45
N ILE A 49 7.02 -7.13 -0.34
CA ILE A 49 7.82 -7.78 -1.39
C ILE A 49 9.32 -7.78 -1.09
N SER A 50 9.80 -6.83 -0.28
CA SER A 50 11.21 -6.77 0.11
C SER A 50 11.41 -5.86 1.33
N LYS A 51 12.66 -5.84 1.82
CA LYS A 51 13.19 -4.73 2.61
C LYS A 51 13.79 -3.70 1.64
N CYS A 52 13.72 -2.42 2.00
CA CYS A 52 14.42 -1.35 1.30
C CYS A 52 15.46 -0.70 2.23
N PRO A 53 16.46 0.03 1.68
CA PRO A 53 17.35 0.85 2.50
C PRO A 53 16.51 1.77 3.39
N ASN A 54 17.00 2.06 4.60
CA ASN A 54 16.28 2.97 5.49
C ASN A 54 16.20 4.33 4.82
N LYS A 55 14.99 4.73 4.44
CA LYS A 55 14.73 5.97 3.74
C LYS A 55 14.40 7.06 4.75
N GLU A 56 14.79 8.29 4.44
CA GLU A 56 14.45 9.46 5.26
C GLU A 56 12.94 9.75 5.22
N TYR A 57 12.26 9.35 4.14
CA TYR A 57 10.83 9.57 3.95
C TYR A 57 10.14 8.40 3.25
N SER A 58 8.86 8.21 3.59
CA SER A 58 7.95 7.29 2.90
C SER A 58 7.66 7.78 1.48
N ARG A 59 7.42 6.87 0.53
CA ARG A 59 7.09 7.24 -0.86
C ARG A 59 6.20 6.23 -1.57
N ILE A 60 5.42 6.72 -2.52
CA ILE A 60 4.64 5.91 -3.46
C ILE A 60 5.17 6.10 -4.87
N ILE A 61 5.27 4.99 -5.61
CA ILE A 61 5.82 4.93 -6.96
C ILE A 61 4.82 4.19 -7.87
N VAL A 62 4.63 4.69 -9.09
CA VAL A 62 3.93 3.98 -10.16
C VAL A 62 4.77 3.94 -11.43
N TYR A 63 4.87 2.75 -12.01
CA TYR A 63 5.56 2.52 -13.28
C TYR A 63 4.53 2.56 -14.40
N LYS A 64 4.68 3.52 -15.31
CA LYS A 64 3.81 3.64 -16.50
C LYS A 64 4.51 2.97 -17.69
N PRO A 65 3.84 2.13 -18.47
CA PRO A 65 4.45 1.51 -19.66
C PRO A 65 5.02 2.52 -20.66
N GLU A 66 4.42 3.71 -20.72
CA GLU A 66 4.77 4.77 -21.68
C GLU A 66 5.81 5.76 -21.16
N VAL A 67 6.25 5.65 -19.91
CA VAL A 67 7.17 6.61 -19.29
C VAL A 67 8.42 5.88 -18.81
N ILE A 68 9.59 6.34 -19.28
CA ILE A 68 10.89 5.77 -18.92
C ILE A 68 11.18 5.98 -17.42
N ILE A 69 10.79 7.13 -16.88
CA ILE A 69 11.01 7.50 -15.49
C ILE A 69 9.73 7.21 -14.69
N PRO A 70 9.80 6.44 -13.59
CA PRO A 70 8.65 6.19 -12.73
C PRO A 70 8.09 7.51 -12.17
N MET A 71 6.77 7.58 -12.00
CA MET A 71 6.19 8.68 -11.24
C MET A 71 6.24 8.34 -9.76
N GLU A 72 6.80 9.24 -8.96
CA GLU A 72 6.94 9.06 -7.52
C GLU A 72 6.50 10.30 -6.74
N LEU A 73 6.04 10.07 -5.51
CA LEU A 73 5.73 11.13 -4.54
C LEU A 73 6.24 10.72 -3.17
N THR A 74 6.97 11.61 -2.52
CA THR A 74 7.29 11.53 -1.09
C THR A 74 6.01 11.81 -0.29
N ILE A 75 5.69 10.91 0.64
CA ILE A 75 4.51 11.01 1.50
C ILE A 75 4.95 11.69 2.79
N THR A 76 4.45 12.91 3.01
CA THR A 76 4.63 13.65 4.27
C THR A 76 3.37 13.62 5.13
N ASP A 77 2.21 13.49 4.49
CA ASP A 77 0.90 13.31 5.11
C ASP A 77 0.12 12.22 4.36
N LEU A 78 -0.83 11.55 5.02
CA LEU A 78 -1.70 10.57 4.35
C LEU A 78 -2.50 11.18 3.19
N SER A 79 -2.81 12.46 3.25
CA SER A 79 -3.46 13.20 2.16
C SER A 79 -2.62 13.25 0.88
N ASP A 80 -1.28 13.18 0.98
CA ASP A 80 -0.39 13.07 -0.19
C ASP A 80 -0.63 11.75 -0.92
N LEU A 81 -0.75 10.65 -0.16
CA LEU A 81 -1.06 9.32 -0.69
C LEU A 81 -2.45 9.32 -1.35
N GLU A 82 -3.45 9.90 -0.69
CA GLU A 82 -4.80 10.01 -1.27
C GLU A 82 -4.81 10.83 -2.56
N TYR A 83 -4.09 11.95 -2.57
CA TYR A 83 -3.96 12.82 -3.73
C TYR A 83 -3.28 12.08 -4.88
N PHE A 84 -2.12 11.45 -4.63
CA PHE A 84 -1.37 10.71 -5.65
C PHE A 84 -2.22 9.60 -6.31
N LEU A 85 -2.92 8.81 -5.50
CA LEU A 85 -3.79 7.74 -5.98
C LEU A 85 -4.96 8.27 -6.83
N SER A 86 -5.46 9.47 -6.54
CA SER A 86 -6.50 10.12 -7.34
C SER A 86 -5.97 10.63 -8.69
N GLN A 87 -4.74 11.13 -8.73
CA GLN A 87 -4.13 11.66 -9.96
C GLN A 87 -3.60 10.54 -10.87
N HIS A 88 -3.32 9.37 -10.30
CA HIS A 88 -2.72 8.26 -11.02
C HIS A 88 -3.51 6.98 -10.77
N PRO A 89 -4.69 6.77 -11.39
CA PRO A 89 -5.62 5.69 -11.06
C PRO A 89 -5.22 4.30 -11.60
N TYR A 90 -3.93 3.95 -11.58
CA TYR A 90 -3.42 2.62 -11.93
C TYR A 90 -3.87 1.56 -10.94
N SER A 91 -3.58 0.31 -11.25
CA SER A 91 -4.00 -0.81 -10.42
C SER A 91 -2.94 -1.37 -9.51
N THR A 92 -1.67 -1.09 -9.80
CA THR A 92 -0.54 -1.55 -9.03
C THR A 92 0.41 -0.39 -8.77
N TYR A 93 0.84 -0.29 -7.52
CA TYR A 93 1.78 0.70 -7.02
C TYR A 93 2.86 0.02 -6.19
N HIS A 94 3.97 0.70 -6.03
CA HIS A 94 5.03 0.33 -5.11
C HIS A 94 5.08 1.36 -3.98
N LEU A 95 4.91 0.90 -2.75
CA LEU A 95 4.88 1.74 -1.56
C LEU A 95 6.07 1.41 -0.68
N GLU A 96 6.92 2.38 -0.41
CA GLU A 96 8.06 2.26 0.50
C GLU A 96 7.77 3.08 1.76
N ILE A 97 7.86 2.44 2.92
CA ILE A 97 7.68 3.07 4.24
C ILE A 97 8.81 2.57 5.12
N GLU A 98 9.60 3.50 5.66
CA GLU A 98 10.84 3.23 6.41
C GLU A 98 11.82 2.29 5.67
N SER A 99 11.91 1.03 6.13
CA SER A 99 12.79 -0.01 5.61
C SER A 99 12.02 -1.15 4.92
N ARG A 100 10.73 -0.94 4.62
CA ARG A 100 9.84 -1.95 4.01
C ARG A 100 9.27 -1.47 2.69
N ALA A 101 9.21 -2.40 1.74
CA ALA A 101 8.61 -2.18 0.44
C ALA A 101 7.42 -3.11 0.23
N PHE A 102 6.31 -2.53 -0.23
CA PHE A 102 5.05 -3.20 -0.47
C PHE A 102 4.63 -3.02 -1.93
N LYS A 103 4.12 -4.10 -2.52
CA LYS A 103 3.30 -4.01 -3.72
C LYS A 103 1.86 -3.74 -3.27
N MET A 104 1.25 -2.69 -3.79
CA MET A 104 -0.12 -2.29 -3.49
C MET A 104 -0.99 -2.48 -4.72
N GLN A 105 -2.03 -3.31 -4.64
CA GLN A 105 -2.89 -3.67 -5.77
C GLN A 105 -4.36 -3.40 -5.49
N LYS A 106 -5.09 -2.77 -6.42
CA LYS A 106 -6.54 -2.58 -6.30
C LYS A 106 -7.26 -3.92 -6.31
N GLU A 107 -8.15 -4.15 -5.34
CA GLU A 107 -8.82 -5.45 -5.14
C GLU A 107 -9.64 -5.89 -6.37
N GLY A 108 -10.37 -4.96 -7.00
CA GLY A 108 -11.18 -5.23 -8.19
C GLY A 108 -10.40 -5.75 -9.41
N GLU A 109 -9.08 -5.54 -9.45
CA GLU A 109 -8.23 -6.12 -10.49
C GLU A 109 -7.59 -7.45 -10.10
N LEU A 110 -7.38 -7.69 -8.81
CA LEU A 110 -6.89 -8.97 -8.31
C LEU A 110 -7.89 -10.10 -8.64
N GLN A 111 -9.18 -9.85 -8.47
CA GLN A 111 -10.25 -10.80 -8.80
C GLN A 111 -10.31 -11.10 -10.31
N ARG A 112 -10.14 -10.09 -11.17
CA ARG A 112 -10.08 -10.28 -12.63
C ARG A 112 -8.89 -11.17 -13.03
N GLN A 113 -7.73 -10.96 -12.43
CA GLN A 113 -6.53 -11.76 -12.70
C GLN A 113 -6.68 -13.22 -12.25
N LEU A 114 -7.38 -13.47 -11.14
CA LEU A 114 -7.66 -14.83 -10.65
C LEU A 114 -8.74 -15.54 -11.50
N SER A 115 -9.72 -14.79 -12.02
CA SER A 115 -10.78 -15.36 -12.88
C SER A 115 -10.34 -15.70 -14.32
N LEU A 116 -9.15 -15.26 -14.73
CA LEU A 116 -8.57 -15.52 -16.06
C LEU A 116 -7.53 -16.66 -16.06
N ARG A 117 -7.40 -17.39 -14.95
CA ARG A 117 -6.59 -18.61 -14.80
C ARG A 117 -7.50 -19.82 -14.66
#